data_AF-A0A9J6ZDK7-F1
#
_entry.id   AF-A0A9J6ZDK7-F1
#
_cell.length_a   1.000
_cell.length_b   1.000
_cell.length_c   1.000
_cell.angle_alpha   90.00
_cell.angle_beta   90.00
_cell.angle_gamma   90.00
#
_symmetry.space_group_name_H-M   'P 1'
#
loop_
_entity.id
_entity.type
_entity.pdbx_description
1 polymer ?
#
loop_
_entity_poly.entity_id
_entity_poly.type
_entity_poly.pdbx_seq_one_letter_code
_entity_poly.pdbx_strand_id
1 'polypeptide(L)'
;MNLYYTGICQLLNGDKELEGNGYLVKTEDGRVVYSDIAPFNVQIITFEKLEDALFEGTKHIINGFVNSDDNKGVYAFNLYADEYDSFYVYLNTDSSFEKTIEQNYSHYTEDRKNDVKYNQGDFSFQFFPSDMGVSRGIVEGCENVASSIKYEDNIDNISPNDTAIIAYERKIFNDGFYLAAFNALKRIGNSSELDKLNKSKNFIYYASTGNDYVDYSLVMRKTIDNLLFYNCFPELKNKDEEFQAHIEYINSKSIVEIIDYWEEALQGEFNEGAPYSYIKMEYQIFEGLKVFSNSIAEENIHRLELKIDDDLKNNVIRNKVDIYLKTLEFIELNEDLINKLRLVLIKVEKIIGDEFLSNYLTHIQKEIVKLISKSTMKADLI
;
A
#
# COMPACT_ATOMS: atom_id res chain seq x y z
N MET A 1 6.48 3.54 -14.54
CA MET A 1 5.97 4.27 -13.37
C MET A 1 4.81 3.50 -12.78
N ASN A 2 4.87 3.14 -11.50
CA ASN A 2 3.79 2.39 -10.84
C ASN A 2 3.19 3.22 -9.70
N LEU A 3 2.22 4.07 -10.04
CA LEU A 3 1.58 4.96 -9.06
C LEU A 3 0.61 4.22 -8.12
N TYR A 4 0.31 2.94 -8.35
CA TYR A 4 -0.59 2.16 -7.51
C TYR A 4 -0.18 2.22 -6.02
N TYR A 5 1.10 1.96 -5.75
CA TYR A 5 1.61 1.92 -4.38
C TYR A 5 1.59 3.28 -3.67
N THR A 6 1.45 4.40 -4.39
CA THR A 6 1.28 5.71 -3.74
C THR A 6 -0.01 5.77 -2.93
N GLY A 7 -1.10 5.16 -3.42
CA GLY A 7 -2.39 5.09 -2.72
C GLY A 7 -2.31 4.21 -1.47
N ILE A 8 -1.63 3.07 -1.57
CA ILE A 8 -1.34 2.19 -0.43
C ILE A 8 -0.52 2.95 0.63
N CYS A 9 0.52 3.67 0.23
CA CYS A 9 1.34 4.44 1.17
C CYS A 9 0.55 5.56 1.85
N GLN A 10 -0.30 6.30 1.12
CA GLN A 10 -1.19 7.30 1.72
C GLN A 10 -2.15 6.66 2.74
N LEU A 11 -2.71 5.49 2.42
CA LEU A 11 -3.59 4.74 3.33
C LEU A 11 -2.84 4.33 4.61
N LEU A 12 -1.67 3.72 4.47
CA LEU A 12 -0.84 3.27 5.60
C LEU A 12 -0.27 4.44 6.42
N ASN A 13 -0.11 5.62 5.83
CA ASN A 13 0.28 6.83 6.54
C ASN A 13 -0.89 7.55 7.23
N GLY A 14 -2.14 7.18 6.89
CA GLY A 14 -3.36 7.83 7.40
C GLY A 14 -3.76 9.10 6.63
N ASP A 15 -3.17 9.35 5.47
CA ASP A 15 -3.49 10.50 4.60
C ASP A 15 -4.67 10.22 3.66
N LYS A 16 -5.05 8.95 3.54
CA LYS A 16 -6.19 8.46 2.75
C LYS A 16 -7.03 7.51 3.61
N GLU A 17 -8.35 7.60 3.48
CA GLU A 17 -9.29 6.67 4.11
C GLU A 17 -9.49 5.42 3.23
N LEU A 18 -9.97 4.33 3.84
CA LEU A 18 -10.41 3.18 3.08
C LEU A 18 -11.59 3.53 2.18
N GLU A 19 -11.49 3.18 0.90
CA GLU A 19 -12.55 3.40 -0.09
C GLU A 19 -13.37 2.12 -0.27
N GLY A 20 -14.67 2.27 -0.53
CA GLY A 20 -15.57 1.15 -0.85
C GLY A 20 -16.81 1.12 0.04
N ASN A 21 -17.96 1.46 -0.54
CA ASN A 21 -19.26 1.33 0.11
C ASN A 21 -19.91 -0.01 -0.23
N GLY A 22 -20.92 -0.39 0.56
CA GLY A 22 -21.66 -1.63 0.36
C GLY A 22 -20.92 -2.87 0.84
N TYR A 23 -21.38 -4.02 0.36
CA TYR A 23 -21.00 -5.33 0.87
C TYR A 23 -20.75 -6.31 -0.27
N LEU A 24 -19.73 -7.16 -0.10
CA LEU A 24 -19.59 -8.39 -0.86
C LEU A 24 -20.26 -9.52 -0.07
N VAL A 25 -21.14 -10.25 -0.72
CA VAL A 25 -22.02 -11.24 -0.10
C VAL A 25 -21.72 -12.60 -0.70
N LYS A 26 -21.37 -13.56 0.15
CA LYS A 26 -21.25 -14.96 -0.25
C LYS A 26 -22.63 -15.63 -0.15
N THR A 27 -23.06 -16.22 -1.24
CA THR A 27 -24.37 -16.88 -1.36
C THR A 27 -24.27 -18.39 -1.18
N GLU A 28 -25.40 -19.06 -0.95
CA GLU A 28 -25.48 -20.51 -0.72
C GLU A 28 -24.97 -21.35 -1.89
N ASP A 29 -25.10 -20.85 -3.12
CA ASP A 29 -24.56 -21.51 -4.32
C ASP A 29 -23.05 -21.30 -4.52
N GLY A 30 -22.40 -20.55 -3.61
CA GLY A 30 -20.97 -20.30 -3.61
C GLY A 30 -20.52 -19.04 -4.34
N ARG A 31 -21.42 -18.30 -5.01
CA ARG A 31 -21.06 -17.03 -5.68
C ARG A 31 -20.79 -15.91 -4.67
N VAL A 32 -19.97 -14.95 -5.12
CA VAL A 32 -19.80 -13.64 -4.48
C VAL A 32 -20.58 -12.60 -5.30
N VAL A 33 -21.48 -11.88 -4.65
CA VAL A 33 -22.31 -10.83 -5.27
C VAL A 33 -22.18 -9.52 -4.48
N TYR A 34 -22.49 -8.39 -5.10
CA TYR A 34 -22.47 -7.08 -4.48
C TYR A 34 -23.86 -6.68 -3.93
N SER A 35 -23.88 -5.97 -2.82
CA SER A 35 -25.09 -5.36 -2.25
C SER A 35 -24.78 -3.98 -1.67
N ASP A 36 -25.54 -2.95 -2.07
CA ASP A 36 -25.42 -1.60 -1.50
C ASP A 36 -25.81 -1.53 -0.02
N ILE A 37 -26.68 -2.45 0.42
CA ILE A 37 -27.17 -2.52 1.79
C ILE A 37 -26.77 -3.82 2.45
N ALA A 38 -26.61 -3.80 3.77
CA ALA A 38 -26.33 -5.00 4.53
C ALA A 38 -27.49 -6.01 4.38
N PRO A 39 -27.24 -7.26 3.98
CA PRO A 39 -28.29 -8.27 3.95
C PRO A 39 -28.84 -8.54 5.36
N PHE A 40 -30.14 -8.84 5.44
CA PHE A 40 -30.80 -9.08 6.72
C PHE A 40 -30.42 -10.45 7.32
N ASN A 41 -30.26 -10.51 8.64
CA ASN A 41 -30.03 -11.74 9.40
C ASN A 41 -28.80 -12.58 8.99
N VAL A 42 -27.79 -11.96 8.35
CA VAL A 42 -26.51 -12.61 8.06
C VAL A 42 -25.40 -12.03 8.94
N GLN A 43 -24.35 -12.82 9.16
CA GLN A 43 -23.13 -12.30 9.78
C GLN A 43 -22.50 -11.27 8.85
N ILE A 44 -22.15 -10.10 9.41
CA ILE A 44 -21.41 -9.06 8.71
C ILE A 44 -19.98 -9.04 9.26
N ILE A 45 -19.00 -9.21 8.37
CA ILE A 45 -17.58 -9.02 8.64
C ILE A 45 -17.24 -7.58 8.28
N THR A 46 -16.93 -6.79 9.30
CA THR A 46 -16.44 -5.43 9.14
C THR A 46 -14.93 -5.42 9.07
N PHE A 47 -14.36 -4.30 8.63
CA PHE A 47 -12.91 -4.10 8.63
C PHE A 47 -12.30 -4.33 10.02
N GLU A 48 -12.92 -3.80 11.07
CA GLU A 48 -12.46 -3.95 12.45
C GLU A 48 -12.49 -5.42 12.91
N LYS A 49 -13.47 -6.21 12.43
CA LYS A 49 -13.52 -7.66 12.71
C LYS A 49 -12.39 -8.42 12.03
N LEU A 50 -11.96 -8.01 10.83
CA LEU A 50 -10.79 -8.59 10.19
C LEU A 50 -9.51 -8.24 10.98
N GLU A 51 -9.35 -6.97 11.40
CA GLU A 51 -8.22 -6.57 12.23
C GLU A 51 -8.15 -7.35 13.56
N ASP A 52 -9.29 -7.50 14.24
CA ASP A 52 -9.40 -8.30 15.46
C ASP A 52 -9.05 -9.77 15.21
N ALA A 53 -9.53 -10.34 14.09
CA ALA A 53 -9.22 -11.71 13.72
C ALA A 53 -7.71 -11.90 13.47
N LEU A 54 -7.07 -10.98 12.74
CA LEU A 54 -5.62 -11.01 12.49
C LEU A 54 -4.80 -10.85 13.77
N PHE A 55 -5.22 -9.95 14.66
CA PHE A 55 -4.59 -9.74 15.97
C PHE A 55 -4.68 -11.01 16.84
N GLU A 56 -5.87 -11.58 17.04
CA GLU A 56 -6.04 -12.79 17.84
C GLU A 56 -5.44 -14.03 17.18
N GLY A 57 -5.48 -14.12 15.84
CA GLY A 57 -4.85 -15.19 15.08
C GLY A 57 -3.33 -15.19 15.21
N THR A 58 -2.73 -14.00 15.12
CA THR A 58 -1.31 -13.80 15.34
C THR A 58 -0.90 -14.14 16.78
N LYS A 59 -1.70 -13.74 17.78
CA LYS A 59 -1.49 -14.16 19.18
C LYS A 59 -1.52 -15.67 19.32
N HIS A 60 -2.45 -16.34 18.65
CA HIS A 60 -2.54 -17.80 18.68
C HIS A 60 -1.24 -18.44 18.16
N ILE A 61 -0.74 -17.96 17.00
CA ILE A 61 0.53 -18.42 16.41
C ILE A 61 1.71 -18.19 17.36
N ILE A 62 1.84 -16.99 17.94
CA ILE A 62 2.91 -16.67 18.90
C ILE A 62 2.85 -17.64 20.09
N ASN A 63 1.68 -17.84 20.70
CA ASN A 63 1.53 -18.74 21.84
C ASN A 63 1.81 -20.21 21.47
N GLY A 64 1.49 -20.62 20.24
CA GLY A 64 1.88 -21.93 19.71
C GLY A 64 3.39 -22.07 19.61
N PHE A 65 4.07 -21.07 19.02
CA PHE A 65 5.52 -21.08 18.85
C PHE A 65 6.28 -20.99 20.18
N VAL A 66 5.78 -20.25 21.17
CA VAL A 66 6.44 -20.09 22.47
C VAL A 66 6.69 -21.42 23.19
N ASN A 67 5.85 -22.42 22.93
CA ASN A 67 5.94 -23.75 23.53
C ASN A 67 6.82 -24.73 22.72
N SER A 68 7.40 -24.31 21.60
CA SER A 68 8.30 -25.14 20.80
C SER A 68 9.74 -25.09 21.32
N ASP A 69 10.54 -26.10 20.96
CA ASP A 69 11.99 -26.11 21.23
C ASP A 69 12.74 -25.02 20.43
N ASP A 70 12.10 -24.47 19.39
CA ASP A 70 12.66 -23.44 18.51
C ASP A 70 12.50 -22.02 19.05
N ASN A 71 11.77 -21.81 20.17
CA ASN A 71 11.65 -20.51 20.81
C ASN A 71 12.96 -20.10 21.50
N LYS A 72 13.98 -19.75 20.71
CA LYS A 72 15.30 -19.31 21.15
C LYS A 72 15.99 -18.48 20.08
N GLY A 73 16.48 -17.31 20.43
CA GLY A 73 17.19 -16.44 19.49
C GLY A 73 16.28 -15.97 18.35
N VAL A 74 15.01 -15.71 18.65
CA VAL A 74 14.05 -15.20 17.67
C VAL A 74 14.47 -13.79 17.28
N TYR A 75 14.74 -13.53 16.00
CA TYR A 75 15.23 -12.21 15.56
C TYR A 75 14.25 -11.49 14.62
N ALA A 76 13.27 -12.17 14.07
CA ALA A 76 12.27 -11.56 13.19
C ALA A 76 10.89 -12.17 13.43
N PHE A 77 9.87 -11.29 13.46
CA PHE A 77 8.46 -11.63 13.41
C PHE A 77 7.77 -10.75 12.36
N ASN A 78 7.08 -11.35 11.40
CA ASN A 78 6.47 -10.61 10.31
C ASN A 78 5.01 -11.02 10.09
N LEU A 79 4.13 -10.04 9.93
CA LEU A 79 2.75 -10.25 9.45
C LEU A 79 2.68 -9.69 8.03
N TYR A 80 2.56 -10.60 7.07
CA TYR A 80 2.58 -10.32 5.65
C TYR A 80 1.16 -10.30 5.09
N ALA A 81 0.83 -9.26 4.33
CA ALA A 81 -0.27 -9.25 3.39
C ALA A 81 0.33 -9.17 1.99
N ASP A 82 0.02 -10.13 1.11
CA ASP A 82 0.60 -10.19 -0.23
C ASP A 82 -0.26 -9.46 -1.28
N GLU A 83 0.27 -9.36 -2.51
CA GLU A 83 -0.47 -8.83 -3.67
C GLU A 83 -1.62 -9.74 -4.15
N TYR A 84 -1.83 -10.90 -3.51
CA TYR A 84 -2.91 -11.85 -3.76
C TYR A 84 -3.95 -11.86 -2.65
N ASP A 85 -4.00 -10.80 -1.83
CA ASP A 85 -4.96 -10.65 -0.73
C ASP A 85 -4.91 -11.86 0.21
N SER A 86 -3.70 -12.33 0.52
CA SER A 86 -3.44 -13.45 1.44
C SER A 86 -2.59 -13.00 2.62
N PHE A 87 -2.82 -13.59 3.78
CA PHE A 87 -2.11 -13.30 5.01
C PHE A 87 -1.19 -14.44 5.42
N TYR A 88 0.03 -14.10 5.80
CA TYR A 88 1.00 -15.06 6.33
C TYR A 88 1.70 -14.48 7.54
N VAL A 89 2.08 -15.35 8.48
CA VAL A 89 2.98 -14.97 9.57
C VAL A 89 4.31 -15.67 9.34
N TYR A 90 5.39 -14.90 9.34
CA TYR A 90 6.74 -15.44 9.29
C TYR A 90 7.47 -15.19 10.60
N LEU A 91 8.28 -16.15 11.01
CA LEU A 91 9.15 -16.05 12.16
C LEU A 91 10.50 -16.67 11.81
N ASN A 92 11.59 -16.11 12.31
CA ASN A 92 12.89 -16.77 12.20
C ASN A 92 13.76 -16.67 13.45
N THR A 93 14.66 -17.65 13.58
CA THR A 93 15.62 -17.75 14.69
C THR A 93 17.04 -17.71 14.15
N ASP A 94 17.99 -17.29 14.99
CA ASP A 94 19.41 -17.25 14.62
C ASP A 94 19.90 -18.63 14.13
N SER A 95 19.49 -19.71 14.81
CA SER A 95 19.88 -21.08 14.43
C SER A 95 19.29 -21.55 13.10
N SER A 96 18.04 -21.17 12.83
CA SER A 96 17.36 -21.47 11.57
C SER A 96 18.00 -20.72 10.41
N PHE A 97 18.36 -19.46 10.63
CA PHE A 97 19.07 -18.66 9.64
C PHE A 97 20.47 -19.23 9.33
N GLU A 98 21.27 -19.60 10.33
CA GLU A 98 22.57 -20.23 10.13
C GLU A 98 22.47 -21.49 9.26
N LYS A 99 21.44 -22.32 9.51
CA LYS A 99 21.15 -23.51 8.70
C LYS A 99 20.76 -23.16 7.26
N THR A 100 19.90 -22.16 7.04
CA THR A 100 19.56 -21.68 5.69
C THR A 100 20.80 -21.19 4.95
N ILE A 101 21.70 -20.45 5.63
CA ILE A 101 22.96 -20.00 5.06
C ILE A 101 23.86 -21.17 4.68
N GLU A 102 24.03 -22.17 5.55
CA GLU A 102 24.87 -23.35 5.25
C GLU A 102 24.34 -24.12 4.04
N GLN A 103 23.02 -24.28 3.93
CA GLN A 103 22.38 -25.08 2.89
C GLN A 103 22.33 -24.38 1.54
N ASN A 104 21.94 -23.10 1.52
CA ASN A 104 21.59 -22.40 0.29
C ASN A 104 22.62 -21.34 -0.10
N TYR A 105 23.35 -20.78 0.89
CA TYR A 105 24.19 -19.60 0.69
C TYR A 105 25.66 -19.78 1.11
N SER A 106 26.13 -21.01 1.30
CA SER A 106 27.46 -21.29 1.87
C SER A 106 28.62 -20.73 1.04
N HIS A 107 28.43 -20.57 -0.27
CA HIS A 107 29.41 -20.06 -1.21
C HIS A 107 29.34 -18.55 -1.46
N TYR A 108 28.36 -17.86 -0.88
CA TYR A 108 28.20 -16.41 -1.05
C TYR A 108 29.07 -15.61 -0.07
N THR A 109 29.26 -14.33 -0.38
CA THR A 109 29.93 -13.37 0.51
C THR A 109 29.10 -13.15 1.77
N GLU A 110 29.75 -12.70 2.86
CA GLU A 110 29.04 -12.37 4.11
C GLU A 110 28.00 -11.27 3.91
N ASP A 111 28.28 -10.27 3.07
CA ASP A 111 27.31 -9.23 2.71
C ASP A 111 26.05 -9.86 2.10
N ARG A 112 26.22 -10.78 1.14
CA ARG A 112 25.07 -11.43 0.49
C ARG A 112 24.31 -12.37 1.43
N LYS A 113 25.00 -12.99 2.39
CA LYS A 113 24.34 -13.77 3.45
C LYS A 113 23.52 -12.85 4.36
N ASN A 114 24.02 -11.66 4.67
CA ASN A 114 23.28 -10.68 5.47
C ASN A 114 22.05 -10.13 4.72
N ASP A 115 22.13 -9.92 3.40
CA ASP A 115 20.98 -9.47 2.58
C ASP A 115 19.75 -10.39 2.73
N VAL A 116 19.97 -11.70 2.86
CA VAL A 116 18.87 -12.68 2.94
C VAL A 116 18.34 -12.87 4.36
N LYS A 117 18.94 -12.22 5.37
CA LYS A 117 18.56 -12.40 6.78
C LYS A 117 17.10 -12.04 7.06
N TYR A 118 16.57 -11.02 6.39
CA TYR A 118 15.20 -10.54 6.58
C TYR A 118 14.29 -10.86 5.37
N ASN A 119 14.77 -11.68 4.44
CA ASN A 119 13.97 -12.16 3.32
C ASN A 119 12.98 -13.23 3.80
N GLN A 120 11.67 -12.97 3.69
CA GLN A 120 10.64 -13.88 4.18
C GLN A 120 10.68 -15.25 3.49
N GLY A 121 11.08 -15.30 2.21
CA GLY A 121 11.23 -16.54 1.47
C GLY A 121 12.29 -17.49 2.04
N ASP A 122 13.18 -16.98 2.90
CA ASP A 122 14.25 -17.73 3.54
C ASP A 122 13.96 -18.05 5.03
N PHE A 123 12.80 -17.65 5.55
CA PHE A 123 12.43 -17.92 6.95
C PHE A 123 12.03 -19.37 7.12
N SER A 124 12.49 -20.00 8.21
CA SER A 124 12.18 -21.41 8.47
C SER A 124 10.78 -21.65 9.00
N PHE A 125 10.13 -20.64 9.59
CA PHE A 125 8.80 -20.77 10.15
C PHE A 125 7.84 -19.86 9.41
N GLN A 126 6.94 -20.49 8.66
CA GLN A 126 5.83 -19.86 7.96
C GLN A 126 4.53 -20.45 8.50
N PHE A 127 3.62 -19.58 8.88
CA PHE A 127 2.29 -19.94 9.38
C PHE A 127 1.24 -19.35 8.45
N PHE A 128 0.20 -20.14 8.21
CA PHE A 128 -0.91 -19.85 7.33
C PHE A 128 -2.13 -19.43 8.15
N PRO A 129 -3.18 -18.87 7.51
CA PRO A 129 -4.44 -18.58 8.18
C PRO A 129 -5.04 -19.79 8.92
N SER A 130 -4.79 -20.99 8.43
CA SER A 130 -5.22 -22.25 9.06
C SER A 130 -4.58 -22.49 10.44
N ASP A 131 -3.44 -21.85 10.73
CA ASP A 131 -2.74 -21.87 12.01
C ASP A 131 -3.26 -20.80 13.00
N MET A 132 -4.20 -19.93 12.60
CA MET A 132 -4.71 -18.82 13.43
C MET A 132 -5.81 -19.23 14.43
N GLY A 133 -5.99 -20.53 14.69
CA GLY A 133 -6.96 -21.04 15.65
C GLY A 133 -8.41 -20.66 15.31
N VAL A 134 -9.13 -20.07 16.27
CA VAL A 134 -10.54 -19.67 16.06
C VAL A 134 -10.71 -18.52 15.06
N SER A 135 -9.68 -17.70 14.85
CA SER A 135 -9.72 -16.56 13.91
C SER A 135 -9.67 -17.00 12.45
N ARG A 136 -9.24 -18.24 12.15
CA ARG A 136 -9.06 -18.74 10.79
C ARG A 136 -10.28 -18.53 9.90
N GLY A 137 -11.49 -18.71 10.45
CA GLY A 137 -12.73 -18.65 9.67
C GLY A 137 -13.04 -17.26 9.10
N ILE A 138 -12.63 -16.19 9.80
CA ILE A 138 -12.77 -14.83 9.29
C ILE A 138 -11.68 -14.55 8.26
N VAL A 139 -10.43 -14.87 8.57
CA VAL A 139 -9.28 -14.59 7.72
C VAL A 139 -9.37 -15.34 6.39
N GLU A 140 -9.49 -16.67 6.41
CA GLU A 140 -9.68 -17.48 5.20
C GLU A 140 -10.98 -17.09 4.46
N GLY A 141 -12.02 -16.66 5.19
CA GLY A 141 -13.26 -16.17 4.60
C GLY A 141 -13.03 -14.93 3.72
N CYS A 142 -12.24 -13.97 4.20
CA CYS A 142 -11.88 -12.78 3.43
C CYS A 142 -10.99 -13.15 2.23
N GLU A 143 -9.96 -13.98 2.39
CA GLU A 143 -9.07 -14.40 1.29
C GLU A 143 -9.83 -15.14 0.17
N ASN A 144 -10.79 -16.00 0.55
CA ASN A 144 -11.64 -16.70 -0.41
C ASN A 144 -12.54 -15.73 -1.21
N VAL A 145 -13.03 -14.66 -0.58
CA VAL A 145 -13.81 -13.65 -1.30
C VAL A 145 -12.90 -12.81 -2.20
N ALA A 146 -11.72 -12.41 -1.72
CA ALA A 146 -10.76 -11.63 -2.48
C ALA A 146 -10.29 -12.37 -3.75
N SER A 147 -9.92 -13.66 -3.61
CA SER A 147 -9.56 -14.52 -4.74
C SER A 147 -10.69 -14.70 -5.76
N SER A 148 -11.95 -14.64 -5.33
CA SER A 148 -13.12 -14.76 -6.22
C SER A 148 -13.34 -13.51 -7.07
N ILE A 149 -12.93 -12.33 -6.60
CA ILE A 149 -13.19 -11.04 -7.27
C ILE A 149 -11.97 -10.46 -7.99
N LYS A 150 -10.78 -11.03 -7.79
CA LYS A 150 -9.49 -10.45 -8.25
C LYS A 150 -9.42 -10.14 -9.75
N TYR A 151 -10.20 -10.85 -10.56
CA TYR A 151 -10.23 -10.70 -12.02
C TYR A 151 -11.59 -10.26 -12.57
N GLU A 152 -12.56 -9.97 -11.70
CA GLU A 152 -13.90 -9.59 -12.12
C GLU A 152 -14.06 -8.08 -12.08
N ASP A 153 -14.00 -7.46 -13.27
CA ASP A 153 -14.30 -6.03 -13.43
C ASP A 153 -15.77 -5.70 -13.09
N ASN A 154 -16.65 -6.71 -13.09
CA ASN A 154 -18.08 -6.58 -12.80
C ASN A 154 -18.56 -7.71 -11.91
N ILE A 155 -18.78 -7.41 -10.63
CA ILE A 155 -19.44 -8.31 -9.67
C ILE A 155 -20.95 -8.16 -9.84
N ASP A 156 -21.66 -9.28 -9.96
CA ASP A 156 -23.13 -9.27 -10.07
C ASP A 156 -23.78 -8.65 -8.81
N ASN A 157 -24.89 -7.93 -8.99
CA ASN A 157 -25.71 -7.47 -7.88
C ASN A 157 -26.51 -8.64 -7.28
N ILE A 158 -26.71 -8.60 -5.96
CA ILE A 158 -27.57 -9.56 -5.26
C ILE A 158 -29.00 -9.54 -5.83
N SER A 159 -29.51 -10.73 -6.13
CA SER A 159 -30.86 -10.97 -6.63
C SER A 159 -31.81 -11.35 -5.49
N PRO A 160 -33.13 -11.07 -5.59
CA PRO A 160 -34.12 -11.54 -4.61
C PRO A 160 -34.16 -13.06 -4.40
N ASN A 161 -33.64 -13.84 -5.36
CA ASN A 161 -33.56 -15.30 -5.28
C ASN A 161 -32.27 -15.80 -4.62
N ASP A 162 -31.31 -14.91 -4.37
CA ASP A 162 -30.05 -15.28 -3.73
C ASP A 162 -30.24 -15.46 -2.23
N THR A 163 -29.69 -16.55 -1.69
CA THR A 163 -29.67 -16.81 -0.26
C THR A 163 -28.29 -16.44 0.29
N ALA A 164 -28.20 -15.32 1.00
CA ALA A 164 -26.96 -14.83 1.59
C ALA A 164 -26.55 -15.67 2.81
N ILE A 165 -25.28 -16.08 2.88
CA ILE A 165 -24.69 -16.78 4.03
C ILE A 165 -23.96 -15.80 4.95
N ILE A 166 -23.13 -14.93 4.36
CA ILE A 166 -22.24 -14.01 5.07
C ILE A 166 -21.97 -12.80 4.18
N ALA A 167 -21.79 -11.63 4.79
CA ALA A 167 -21.46 -10.39 4.10
C ALA A 167 -20.16 -9.80 4.65
N TYR A 168 -19.40 -9.13 3.78
CA TYR A 168 -18.13 -8.49 4.08
C TYR A 168 -18.20 -7.04 3.61
N GLU A 169 -17.77 -6.08 4.42
CA GLU A 169 -17.69 -4.69 3.96
C GLU A 169 -16.77 -4.58 2.74
N ARG A 170 -17.21 -3.87 1.68
CA ARG A 170 -16.44 -3.77 0.42
C ARG A 170 -15.05 -3.18 0.62
N LYS A 171 -14.91 -2.26 1.58
CA LYS A 171 -13.65 -1.58 1.93
C LYS A 171 -12.56 -2.50 2.50
N ILE A 172 -12.90 -3.73 2.89
CA ILE A 172 -11.93 -4.74 3.32
C ILE A 172 -10.97 -5.09 2.17
N PHE A 173 -11.51 -5.21 0.96
CA PHE A 173 -10.80 -5.75 -0.20
C PHE A 173 -10.02 -4.65 -0.93
N ASN A 174 -9.03 -5.05 -1.74
CA ASN A 174 -7.98 -4.19 -2.28
C ASN A 174 -7.03 -3.75 -1.15
N ASP A 175 -6.70 -2.45 -1.06
CA ASP A 175 -5.74 -1.89 -0.11
C ASP A 175 -6.05 -2.14 1.39
N GLY A 176 -7.29 -2.54 1.71
CA GLY A 176 -7.72 -2.87 3.07
C GLY A 176 -6.93 -4.02 3.70
N PHE A 177 -6.48 -5.02 2.93
CA PHE A 177 -5.68 -6.12 3.47
C PHE A 177 -4.37 -5.63 4.08
N TYR A 178 -3.67 -4.73 3.37
CA TYR A 178 -2.43 -4.13 3.86
C TYR A 178 -2.65 -3.33 5.14
N LEU A 179 -3.70 -2.51 5.19
CA LEU A 179 -4.01 -1.71 6.38
C LEU A 179 -4.40 -2.60 7.57
N ALA A 180 -5.17 -3.66 7.35
CA ALA A 180 -5.58 -4.57 8.40
C ALA A 180 -4.38 -5.31 9.01
N ALA A 181 -3.47 -5.84 8.18
CA ALA A 181 -2.22 -6.46 8.63
C ALA A 181 -1.35 -5.46 9.41
N PHE A 182 -1.19 -4.25 8.87
CA PHE A 182 -0.40 -3.19 9.51
C PHE A 182 -0.95 -2.81 10.89
N ASN A 183 -2.25 -2.58 11.00
CA ASN A 183 -2.90 -2.21 12.25
C ASN A 183 -2.90 -3.36 13.27
N ALA A 184 -3.18 -4.59 12.83
CA ALA A 184 -3.10 -5.78 13.67
C ALA A 184 -1.69 -5.94 14.24
N LEU A 185 -0.64 -5.79 13.43
CA LEU A 185 0.73 -5.91 13.92
C LEU A 185 1.12 -4.76 14.87
N LYS A 186 0.71 -3.52 14.60
CA LYS A 186 0.92 -2.42 15.55
C LYS A 186 0.28 -2.71 16.90
N ARG A 187 -0.92 -3.32 16.91
CA ARG A 187 -1.56 -3.78 18.15
C ARG A 187 -0.76 -4.88 18.83
N ILE A 188 -0.20 -5.84 18.09
CA ILE A 188 0.69 -6.88 18.62
C ILE A 188 1.94 -6.24 19.25
N GLY A 189 2.59 -5.32 18.55
CA GLY A 189 3.79 -4.61 19.03
C GLY A 189 3.57 -3.77 20.28
N ASN A 190 2.36 -3.24 20.46
CA ASN A 190 1.93 -2.50 21.65
C ASN A 190 1.38 -3.39 22.78
N SER A 191 1.37 -4.72 22.58
CA SER A 191 0.95 -5.70 23.58
C SER A 191 2.15 -6.45 24.16
N SER A 192 1.96 -7.19 25.25
CA SER A 192 3.01 -8.03 25.84
C SER A 192 3.19 -9.40 25.15
N GLU A 193 2.58 -9.61 23.99
CA GLU A 193 2.56 -10.92 23.32
C GLU A 193 3.95 -11.29 22.78
N LEU A 194 4.67 -10.33 22.19
CA LEU A 194 6.04 -10.52 21.70
C LEU A 194 7.06 -10.68 22.84
N ASP A 195 6.71 -10.36 24.09
CA ASP A 195 7.60 -10.57 25.25
C ASP A 195 7.69 -12.03 25.68
N LYS A 196 6.79 -12.87 25.19
CA LYS A 196 6.81 -14.33 25.44
C LYS A 196 7.88 -15.04 24.60
N LEU A 197 8.38 -14.40 23.54
CA LEU A 197 9.42 -14.94 22.67
C LEU A 197 10.80 -14.78 23.32
N ASN A 198 11.66 -15.79 23.20
CA ASN A 198 13.07 -15.71 23.58
C ASN A 198 13.86 -14.99 22.48
N LYS A 199 13.72 -13.67 22.48
CA LYS A 199 14.24 -12.74 21.48
C LYS A 199 15.78 -12.66 21.46
N SER A 200 16.34 -12.51 20.27
CA SER A 200 17.73 -12.06 20.10
C SER A 200 17.84 -10.55 20.37
N LYS A 201 19.07 -10.02 20.44
CA LYS A 201 19.32 -8.58 20.70
C LYS A 201 18.71 -7.68 19.62
N ASN A 202 18.68 -8.14 18.38
CA ASN A 202 18.22 -7.37 17.22
C ASN A 202 16.82 -7.83 16.77
N PHE A 203 16.00 -8.32 17.69
CA PHE A 203 14.64 -8.73 17.37
C PHE A 203 13.82 -7.57 16.81
N ILE A 204 13.31 -7.74 15.59
CA ILE A 204 12.37 -6.82 14.96
C ILE A 204 11.02 -7.49 14.72
N TYR A 205 9.97 -6.68 14.73
CA TYR A 205 8.68 -7.07 14.22
C TYR A 205 8.19 -6.04 13.19
N TYR A 206 7.64 -6.52 12.07
CA TYR A 206 7.21 -5.63 11.00
C TYR A 206 6.11 -6.21 10.14
N ALA A 207 5.28 -5.33 9.61
CA ALA A 207 4.29 -5.72 8.62
C ALA A 207 4.95 -5.58 7.25
N SER A 208 4.40 -6.26 6.27
CA SER A 208 4.92 -6.22 4.91
C SER A 208 3.80 -6.34 3.91
N THR A 209 4.03 -5.75 2.75
CA THR A 209 3.12 -5.69 1.60
C THR A 209 3.61 -6.58 0.44
N GLY A 210 4.85 -7.06 0.53
CA GLY A 210 5.48 -7.85 -0.54
C GLY A 210 6.17 -6.96 -1.58
N ASN A 211 6.15 -5.65 -1.34
CA ASN A 211 6.91 -4.68 -2.10
C ASN A 211 8.02 -4.11 -1.20
N ASP A 212 9.26 -4.50 -1.46
CA ASP A 212 10.44 -4.08 -0.69
C ASP A 212 10.53 -2.55 -0.55
N TYR A 213 10.20 -1.80 -1.60
CA TYR A 213 10.24 -0.33 -1.53
C TYR A 213 9.22 0.22 -0.54
N VAL A 214 7.97 -0.27 -0.55
CA VAL A 214 6.95 0.12 0.45
C VAL A 214 7.37 -0.33 1.86
N ASP A 215 7.87 -1.54 1.97
CA ASP A 215 8.19 -2.16 3.25
C ASP A 215 9.36 -1.45 3.93
N TYR A 216 10.50 -1.27 3.25
CA TYR A 216 11.67 -0.57 3.80
C TYR A 216 11.45 0.94 3.93
N SER A 217 10.70 1.57 3.02
CA SER A 217 10.53 3.03 3.04
C SER A 217 9.44 3.51 3.98
N LEU A 218 8.47 2.66 4.35
CA LEU A 218 7.31 3.05 5.14
C LEU A 218 6.97 2.04 6.25
N VAL A 219 6.62 0.81 5.90
CA VAL A 219 5.92 -0.11 6.82
C VAL A 219 6.82 -0.51 7.98
N MET A 220 8.02 -0.99 7.67
CA MET A 220 9.00 -1.41 8.67
C MET A 220 9.39 -0.26 9.59
N ARG A 221 9.51 0.96 9.06
CA ARG A 221 9.86 2.16 9.86
C ARG A 221 8.75 2.59 10.81
N LYS A 222 7.50 2.21 10.54
CA LYS A 222 6.37 2.48 11.43
C LYS A 222 6.15 1.40 12.49
N THR A 223 6.83 0.27 12.39
CA THR A 223 6.71 -0.85 13.34
C THR A 223 8.01 -1.15 14.10
N ILE A 224 9.16 -0.72 13.60
CA ILE A 224 10.48 -0.91 14.20
C ILE A 224 10.99 0.44 14.71
N ASP A 225 11.62 0.44 15.89
CA ASP A 225 12.36 1.61 16.38
C ASP A 225 13.43 2.04 15.37
N ASN A 226 13.57 3.34 15.13
CA ASN A 226 14.47 3.88 14.10
C ASN A 226 15.94 3.49 14.30
N LEU A 227 16.44 3.43 15.55
CA LEU A 227 17.83 3.04 15.80
C LEU A 227 18.00 1.55 15.52
N LEU A 228 17.04 0.74 15.94
CA LEU A 228 17.05 -0.69 15.66
C LEU A 228 16.92 -0.99 14.16
N PHE A 229 16.10 -0.24 13.44
CA PHE A 229 15.96 -0.33 11.98
C PHE A 229 17.31 -0.16 11.28
N TYR A 230 18.04 0.93 11.55
CA TYR A 230 19.37 1.14 10.96
C TYR A 230 20.45 0.19 11.49
N ASN A 231 20.28 -0.40 12.68
CA ASN A 231 21.17 -1.46 13.13
C ASN A 231 20.95 -2.76 12.33
N CYS A 232 19.73 -3.00 11.85
CA CYS A 232 19.40 -4.14 11.01
C CYS A 232 19.70 -3.89 9.52
N PHE A 233 19.56 -2.64 9.07
CA PHE A 233 19.72 -2.19 7.69
C PHE A 233 20.62 -0.94 7.59
N PRO A 234 21.93 -1.07 7.90
CA PRO A 234 22.83 0.07 7.98
C PRO A 234 23.01 0.82 6.64
N GLU A 235 22.94 0.11 5.52
CA GLU A 235 23.00 0.68 4.17
C GLU A 235 21.84 1.64 3.89
N LEU A 236 20.64 1.37 4.44
CA LEU A 236 19.48 2.24 4.28
C LEU A 236 19.68 3.61 4.93
N LYS A 237 20.50 3.69 5.99
CA LYS A 237 20.84 4.98 6.61
C LYS A 237 21.57 5.89 5.63
N ASN A 238 22.57 5.36 4.92
CA ASN A 238 23.32 6.12 3.93
C ASN A 238 22.41 6.51 2.76
N LYS A 239 21.52 5.61 2.32
CA LYS A 239 20.53 5.90 1.28
C LYS A 239 19.55 7.00 1.66
N ASP A 240 19.13 7.05 2.91
CA ASP A 240 18.27 8.13 3.41
C ASP A 240 19.00 9.47 3.44
N GLU A 241 20.26 9.50 3.85
CA GLU A 241 21.10 10.70 3.85
C GLU A 241 21.33 11.21 2.41
N GLU A 242 21.64 10.30 1.47
CA GLU A 242 21.76 10.60 0.04
C GLU A 242 20.46 11.17 -0.54
N PHE A 243 19.33 10.52 -0.24
CA PHE A 243 18.01 10.95 -0.71
C PHE A 243 17.64 12.33 -0.16
N GLN A 244 17.88 12.58 1.12
CA GLN A 244 17.59 13.87 1.74
C GLN A 244 18.42 14.99 1.10
N ALA A 245 19.72 14.78 0.89
CA ALA A 245 20.56 15.74 0.20
C ALA A 245 20.11 15.99 -1.24
N HIS A 246 19.65 14.95 -1.93
CA HIS A 246 19.10 15.06 -3.27
C HIS A 246 17.80 15.88 -3.31
N ILE A 247 16.86 15.62 -2.39
CA ILE A 247 15.62 16.39 -2.23
C ILE A 247 15.92 17.86 -1.94
N GLU A 248 16.86 18.16 -1.04
CA GLU A 248 17.27 19.53 -0.73
C GLU A 248 17.85 20.26 -1.94
N TYR A 249 18.67 19.57 -2.74
CA TYR A 249 19.20 20.12 -3.98
C TYR A 249 18.08 20.43 -5.00
N ILE A 250 17.15 19.51 -5.22
CA ILE A 250 16.03 19.72 -6.15
C ILE A 250 15.11 20.84 -5.65
N ASN A 251 14.80 20.88 -4.35
CA ASN A 251 13.92 21.89 -3.75
C ASN A 251 14.51 23.31 -3.77
N SER A 252 15.80 23.46 -4.06
CA SER A 252 16.44 24.78 -4.28
C SER A 252 16.16 25.39 -5.66
N LYS A 253 15.56 24.61 -6.58
CA LYS A 253 15.23 25.02 -7.94
C LYS A 253 13.87 25.73 -8.01
N SER A 254 13.56 26.32 -9.16
CA SER A 254 12.22 26.87 -9.42
C SER A 254 11.17 25.76 -9.55
N ILE A 255 9.89 26.09 -9.32
CA ILE A 255 8.76 25.14 -9.44
C ILE A 255 8.74 24.44 -10.81
N VAL A 256 9.02 25.18 -11.88
CA VAL A 256 9.09 24.66 -13.26
C VAL A 256 10.20 23.62 -13.36
N GLU A 257 11.41 23.93 -12.88
CA GLU A 257 12.55 23.01 -12.90
C GLU A 257 12.33 21.78 -12.01
N ILE A 258 11.65 21.93 -10.87
CA ILE A 258 11.28 20.80 -9.99
C ILE A 258 10.37 19.82 -10.73
N ILE A 259 9.32 20.33 -11.39
CA ILE A 259 8.38 19.47 -12.12
C ILE A 259 9.04 18.85 -13.35
N ASP A 260 9.84 19.61 -14.11
CA ASP A 260 10.62 19.08 -15.25
C ASP A 260 11.52 17.93 -14.81
N TYR A 261 12.19 18.09 -13.67
CA TYR A 261 13.07 17.06 -13.11
C TYR A 261 12.30 15.78 -12.76
N TRP A 262 11.22 15.89 -11.98
CA TRP A 262 10.45 14.72 -11.56
C TRP A 262 9.69 14.06 -12.71
N GLU A 263 9.26 14.83 -13.71
CA GLU A 263 8.68 14.27 -14.93
C GLU A 263 9.62 13.27 -15.60
N GLU A 264 10.93 13.58 -15.65
CA GLU A 264 11.96 12.72 -16.24
C GLU A 264 12.34 11.57 -15.29
N ALA A 265 12.65 11.89 -14.03
CA ALA A 265 13.11 10.92 -13.04
C ALA A 265 12.06 9.81 -12.77
N LEU A 266 10.77 10.11 -12.92
CA LEU A 266 9.69 9.15 -12.67
C LEU A 266 9.30 8.29 -13.90
N GLN A 267 9.86 8.54 -15.10
CA GLN A 267 9.52 7.71 -16.28
C GLN A 267 10.07 6.28 -16.21
N GLY A 268 11.08 6.00 -15.38
CA GLY A 268 11.69 4.68 -15.30
C GLY A 268 12.53 4.48 -14.05
N GLU A 269 12.58 3.23 -13.57
CA GLU A 269 13.33 2.84 -12.37
C GLU A 269 14.85 3.06 -12.50
N PHE A 270 15.36 3.08 -13.72
CA PHE A 270 16.79 3.24 -14.04
C PHE A 270 17.17 4.67 -14.43
N ASN A 271 16.24 5.62 -14.36
CA ASN A 271 16.53 7.01 -14.70
C ASN A 271 17.42 7.66 -13.63
N GLU A 272 18.19 8.66 -14.03
CA GLU A 272 19.05 9.40 -13.10
C GLU A 272 18.20 10.07 -12.01
N GLY A 273 18.53 9.78 -10.75
CA GLY A 273 17.81 10.25 -9.57
C GLY A 273 16.39 9.68 -9.41
N ALA A 274 16.09 8.57 -10.08
CA ALA A 274 14.91 7.78 -9.76
C ALA A 274 14.91 7.43 -8.25
N PRO A 275 13.77 7.57 -7.56
CA PRO A 275 13.69 7.34 -6.11
C PRO A 275 14.14 5.92 -5.70
N TYR A 276 13.96 4.95 -6.60
CA TYR A 276 14.37 3.55 -6.42
C TYR A 276 15.87 3.37 -6.15
N SER A 277 16.73 4.26 -6.67
CA SER A 277 18.17 4.23 -6.40
C SER A 277 18.54 4.49 -4.93
N TYR A 278 17.57 5.01 -4.17
CA TYR A 278 17.65 5.28 -2.74
C TYR A 278 16.74 4.35 -1.90
N ILE A 279 16.15 3.32 -2.51
CA ILE A 279 15.13 2.45 -1.86
C ILE A 279 13.95 3.31 -1.37
N LYS A 280 13.57 4.28 -2.20
CA LYS A 280 12.37 5.10 -2.09
C LYS A 280 11.46 4.83 -3.28
N MET A 281 10.26 5.40 -3.22
CA MET A 281 9.25 5.29 -4.26
C MET A 281 8.62 6.65 -4.52
N GLU A 282 7.73 6.71 -5.50
CA GLU A 282 7.09 7.95 -5.93
C GLU A 282 6.31 8.64 -4.79
N TYR A 283 5.82 7.87 -3.81
CA TYR A 283 5.15 8.41 -2.62
C TYR A 283 6.00 9.45 -1.89
N GLN A 284 7.28 9.18 -1.61
CA GLN A 284 8.13 10.13 -0.88
C GLN A 284 8.42 11.39 -1.70
N ILE A 285 8.42 11.27 -3.03
CA ILE A 285 8.54 12.43 -3.92
C ILE A 285 7.31 13.32 -3.78
N PHE A 286 6.11 12.77 -3.99
CA PHE A 286 4.87 13.56 -3.92
C PHE A 286 4.62 14.13 -2.52
N GLU A 287 4.93 13.39 -1.46
CA GLU A 287 4.86 13.89 -0.09
C GLU A 287 5.84 15.06 0.12
N GLY A 288 7.05 14.99 -0.42
CA GLY A 288 8.04 16.07 -0.38
C GLY A 288 7.59 17.33 -1.13
N LEU A 289 6.83 17.19 -2.22
CA LEU A 289 6.34 18.32 -3.02
C LEU A 289 5.24 19.14 -2.31
N LYS A 290 4.60 18.61 -1.26
CA LYS A 290 3.55 19.32 -0.50
C LYS A 290 4.02 20.65 0.08
N VAL A 291 5.32 20.78 0.37
CA VAL A 291 5.92 22.01 0.91
C VAL A 291 5.68 23.23 0.01
N PHE A 292 5.50 23.02 -1.30
CA PHE A 292 5.26 24.08 -2.28
C PHE A 292 3.78 24.46 -2.44
N SER A 293 2.85 23.66 -1.89
CA SER A 293 1.41 23.93 -1.79
C SER A 293 0.80 24.47 -3.10
N ASN A 294 0.18 25.67 -3.07
CA ASN A 294 -0.52 26.24 -4.21
C ASN A 294 0.40 26.46 -5.43
N SER A 295 1.66 26.82 -5.25
CA SER A 295 2.56 27.16 -6.36
C SER A 295 2.83 25.96 -7.27
N ILE A 296 3.07 24.78 -6.68
CA ILE A 296 3.26 23.55 -7.45
C ILE A 296 1.91 23.08 -8.05
N ALA A 297 0.79 23.30 -7.36
CA ALA A 297 -0.54 22.98 -7.90
C ALA A 297 -0.90 23.84 -9.12
N GLU A 298 -0.62 25.15 -9.08
CA GLU A 298 -0.84 26.07 -10.20
C GLU A 298 -0.09 25.61 -11.45
N GLU A 299 1.19 25.28 -11.31
CA GLU A 299 2.01 24.82 -12.43
C GLU A 299 1.55 23.45 -12.96
N ASN A 300 1.18 22.51 -12.09
CA ASN A 300 0.64 21.21 -12.51
C ASN A 300 -0.69 21.36 -13.27
N ILE A 301 -1.60 22.23 -12.81
CA ILE A 301 -2.87 22.49 -13.51
C ILE A 301 -2.61 23.18 -14.86
N HIS A 302 -1.66 24.12 -14.91
CA HIS A 302 -1.25 24.76 -16.15
C HIS A 302 -0.70 23.72 -17.16
N ARG A 303 0.16 22.81 -16.71
CA ARG A 303 0.70 21.73 -17.55
C ARG A 303 -0.36 20.73 -17.97
N LEU A 304 -1.31 20.37 -17.09
CA LEU A 304 -2.47 19.56 -17.47
C LEU A 304 -3.25 20.23 -18.60
N GLU A 305 -3.52 21.53 -18.48
CA GLU A 305 -4.25 22.30 -19.49
C GLU A 305 -3.55 22.27 -20.87
N LEU A 306 -2.21 22.36 -20.90
CA LEU A 306 -1.43 22.31 -22.13
C LEU A 306 -1.27 20.88 -22.68
N LYS A 307 -1.01 19.91 -21.80
CA LYS A 307 -0.63 18.55 -22.19
C LYS A 307 -1.79 17.67 -22.57
N ILE A 308 -2.98 17.91 -22.04
CA ILE A 308 -4.18 17.19 -22.47
C ILE A 308 -4.38 17.34 -23.99
N ASP A 309 -4.11 18.50 -24.58
CA ASP A 309 -4.22 18.71 -26.04
C ASP A 309 -3.06 18.08 -26.85
N ASP A 310 -1.86 18.02 -26.27
CA ASP A 310 -0.67 17.39 -26.87
C ASP A 310 -0.77 15.86 -26.88
N ASP A 311 -1.30 15.27 -25.80
CA ASP A 311 -1.46 13.82 -25.61
C ASP A 311 -2.36 13.20 -26.68
N LEU A 312 -3.42 13.90 -27.09
CA LEU A 312 -4.34 13.48 -28.15
C LEU A 312 -3.64 13.25 -29.49
N LYS A 313 -2.52 13.92 -29.71
CA LYS A 313 -1.81 13.91 -31.00
C LYS A 313 -0.66 12.92 -31.02
N ASN A 314 -0.05 12.59 -29.88
CA ASN A 314 1.28 11.99 -29.88
C ASN A 314 1.48 10.72 -29.05
N ASN A 315 0.52 10.19 -28.28
CA ASN A 315 0.60 8.91 -27.52
C ASN A 315 1.82 8.69 -26.58
N VAL A 316 2.83 9.57 -26.57
CA VAL A 316 4.12 9.41 -25.88
C VAL A 316 4.10 10.00 -24.47
N ILE A 317 3.08 10.78 -24.10
CA ILE A 317 3.13 11.67 -22.93
C ILE A 317 2.22 11.24 -21.77
N ARG A 318 1.46 10.13 -21.90
CA ARG A 318 0.42 9.73 -20.92
C ARG A 318 0.89 9.69 -19.45
N ASN A 319 2.11 9.20 -19.21
CA ASN A 319 2.69 9.14 -17.87
C ASN A 319 2.84 10.52 -17.20
N LYS A 320 2.95 11.62 -17.95
CA LYS A 320 3.12 12.97 -17.39
C LYS A 320 1.84 13.50 -16.77
N VAL A 321 0.69 13.28 -17.44
CA VAL A 321 -0.63 13.66 -16.90
C VAL A 321 -0.88 12.97 -15.57
N ASP A 322 -0.54 11.67 -15.48
CA ASP A 322 -0.65 10.90 -14.24
C ASP A 322 0.23 11.49 -13.13
N ILE A 323 1.46 11.93 -13.43
CA ILE A 323 2.33 12.63 -12.46
C ILE A 323 1.66 13.91 -11.95
N TYR A 324 1.06 14.71 -12.83
CA TYR A 324 0.43 15.97 -12.43
C TYR A 324 -0.81 15.73 -11.55
N LEU A 325 -1.70 14.83 -11.99
CA LEU A 325 -2.89 14.45 -11.23
C LEU A 325 -2.51 13.87 -9.87
N LYS A 326 -1.48 13.01 -9.85
CA LYS A 326 -0.98 12.43 -8.60
C LYS A 326 -0.38 13.49 -7.68
N THR A 327 0.38 14.45 -8.20
CA THR A 327 0.90 15.55 -7.38
C THR A 327 -0.23 16.35 -6.73
N LEU A 328 -1.31 16.63 -7.47
CA LEU A 328 -2.48 17.35 -6.96
C LEU A 328 -3.23 16.56 -5.86
N GLU A 329 -3.16 15.22 -5.84
CA GLU A 329 -3.79 14.40 -4.80
C GLU A 329 -3.21 14.63 -3.40
N PHE A 330 -1.94 15.04 -3.32
CA PHE A 330 -1.20 15.32 -2.09
C PHE A 330 -1.39 16.75 -1.59
N ILE A 331 -1.95 17.64 -2.41
CA ILE A 331 -2.05 19.08 -2.12
C ILE A 331 -3.49 19.45 -1.79
N GLU A 332 -3.66 20.32 -0.81
CA GLU A 332 -4.95 20.94 -0.53
C GLU A 332 -5.23 22.05 -1.55
N LEU A 333 -6.28 21.90 -2.35
CA LEU A 333 -6.63 22.84 -3.40
C LEU A 333 -7.58 23.92 -2.87
N ASN A 334 -7.22 25.18 -3.04
CA ASN A 334 -8.12 26.30 -2.78
C ASN A 334 -9.18 26.44 -3.91
N GLU A 335 -10.18 27.30 -3.70
CA GLU A 335 -11.29 27.48 -4.64
C GLU A 335 -10.86 27.98 -6.03
N ASP A 336 -9.80 28.78 -6.14
CA ASP A 336 -9.27 29.22 -7.44
C ASP A 336 -8.69 28.03 -8.24
N LEU A 337 -7.90 27.19 -7.56
CA LEU A 337 -7.33 25.98 -8.16
C LEU A 337 -8.42 24.98 -8.55
N ILE A 338 -9.44 24.79 -7.71
CA ILE A 338 -10.60 23.96 -8.01
C ILE A 338 -11.31 24.48 -9.27
N ASN A 339 -11.50 25.79 -9.41
CA ASN A 339 -12.12 26.38 -10.59
C ASN A 339 -11.28 26.20 -11.85
N LYS A 340 -9.95 26.33 -11.77
CA LYS A 340 -9.05 26.01 -12.88
C LYS A 340 -9.15 24.53 -13.27
N LEU A 341 -9.21 23.63 -12.29
CA LEU A 341 -9.34 22.19 -12.55
C LEU A 341 -10.70 21.81 -13.16
N ARG A 342 -11.79 22.51 -12.79
CA ARG A 342 -13.10 22.40 -13.46
C ARG A 342 -13.03 22.79 -14.95
N LEU A 343 -12.24 23.81 -15.30
CA LEU A 343 -12.03 24.18 -16.70
C LEU A 343 -11.29 23.09 -17.47
N VAL A 344 -10.29 22.45 -16.84
CA VAL A 344 -9.59 21.29 -17.41
C VAL A 344 -10.57 20.13 -17.63
N LEU A 345 -11.42 19.82 -16.65
CA LEU A 345 -12.46 18.79 -16.76
C LEU A 345 -13.39 19.02 -17.97
N ILE A 346 -13.89 20.25 -18.13
CA ILE A 346 -14.75 20.63 -19.28
C ILE A 346 -14.01 20.42 -20.61
N LYS A 347 -12.70 20.64 -20.67
CA LYS A 347 -11.90 20.35 -21.87
C LYS A 347 -11.84 18.83 -22.12
N VAL A 348 -11.51 18.03 -21.11
CA VAL A 348 -11.46 16.56 -21.20
C VAL A 348 -12.78 16.00 -21.71
N GLU A 349 -13.92 16.46 -21.17
CA GLU A 349 -15.26 16.00 -21.56
C GLU A 349 -15.60 16.26 -23.03
N LYS A 350 -15.12 17.38 -23.59
CA LYS A 350 -15.31 17.71 -25.01
C LYS A 350 -14.56 16.79 -25.95
N ILE A 351 -13.57 16.05 -25.46
CA ILE A 351 -12.68 15.23 -26.27
C ILE A 351 -13.14 13.76 -26.35
N ILE A 352 -14.05 13.30 -25.49
CA ILE A 352 -14.47 11.88 -25.30
C ILE A 352 -15.02 11.17 -26.57
N GLY A 353 -15.07 11.83 -27.74
CA GLY A 353 -15.44 11.21 -29.01
C GLY A 353 -14.36 10.32 -29.68
N ASP A 354 -13.13 10.26 -29.15
CA ASP A 354 -12.07 9.38 -29.68
C ASP A 354 -12.11 7.99 -29.01
N GLU A 355 -12.53 6.97 -29.76
CA GLU A 355 -12.66 5.59 -29.27
C GLU A 355 -11.34 5.04 -28.73
N PHE A 356 -10.20 5.44 -29.30
CA PHE A 356 -8.86 4.99 -28.90
C PHE A 356 -8.41 5.56 -27.56
N LEU A 357 -8.88 6.76 -27.20
CA LEU A 357 -8.50 7.46 -25.97
C LEU A 357 -9.58 7.42 -24.89
N SER A 358 -10.76 6.92 -25.22
CA SER A 358 -11.95 6.88 -24.36
C SER A 358 -11.66 6.40 -22.93
N ASN A 359 -10.96 5.26 -22.76
CA ASN A 359 -10.62 4.71 -21.45
C ASN A 359 -9.69 5.63 -20.65
N TYR A 360 -8.69 6.21 -21.29
CA TYR A 360 -7.72 7.09 -20.64
C TYR A 360 -8.34 8.45 -20.27
N LEU A 361 -9.13 9.05 -21.16
CA LEU A 361 -9.87 10.28 -20.86
C LEU A 361 -10.91 10.06 -19.76
N THR A 362 -11.57 8.90 -19.75
CA THR A 362 -12.47 8.50 -18.67
C THR A 362 -11.73 8.38 -17.33
N HIS A 363 -10.51 7.83 -17.34
CA HIS A 363 -9.65 7.80 -16.15
C HIS A 363 -9.31 9.21 -15.66
N ILE A 364 -8.78 10.09 -16.53
CA ILE A 364 -8.46 11.49 -16.18
C ILE A 364 -9.69 12.21 -15.62
N GLN A 365 -10.85 12.05 -16.27
CA GLN A 365 -12.11 12.64 -15.81
C GLN A 365 -12.44 12.19 -14.38
N LYS A 366 -12.35 10.88 -14.10
CA LYS A 366 -12.60 10.33 -12.76
C LYS A 366 -11.65 10.91 -11.73
N GLU A 367 -10.35 10.98 -12.03
CA GLU A 367 -9.35 11.54 -11.11
C GLU A 367 -9.59 13.03 -10.83
N ILE A 368 -9.89 13.83 -11.86
CA ILE A 368 -10.20 15.24 -11.67
C ILE A 368 -11.46 15.43 -10.80
N VAL A 369 -12.52 14.67 -11.06
CA VAL A 369 -13.75 14.72 -10.25
C VAL A 369 -13.47 14.34 -8.79
N LYS A 370 -12.61 13.34 -8.56
CA LYS A 370 -12.16 12.93 -7.23
C LYS A 370 -11.44 14.07 -6.51
N LEU A 371 -10.50 14.74 -7.16
CA LEU A 371 -9.74 15.88 -6.60
C LEU A 371 -10.65 17.06 -6.21
N ILE A 372 -11.61 17.40 -7.08
CA ILE A 372 -12.60 18.46 -6.83
C ILE A 372 -13.49 18.10 -5.62
N SER A 373 -13.98 16.85 -5.58
CA SER A 373 -14.89 16.39 -4.53
C SER A 373 -14.20 16.34 -3.16
N LYS A 374 -12.97 15.80 -3.10
CA LYS A 374 -12.13 15.76 -1.88
C LYS A 374 -11.92 17.14 -1.28
N SER A 375 -11.71 18.15 -2.12
CA SER A 375 -11.46 19.53 -1.67
C SER A 375 -12.73 20.24 -1.21
N THR A 376 -13.88 19.94 -1.83
CA THR A 376 -15.18 20.55 -1.47
C THR A 376 -15.70 20.02 -0.13
N MET A 377 -15.61 18.70 0.12
CA MET A 377 -16.10 18.10 1.37
C MET A 377 -15.35 18.58 2.61
N LYS A 378 -14.07 18.97 2.48
CA LYS A 378 -13.28 19.55 3.57
C LYS A 378 -13.75 20.96 3.96
N ALA A 379 -14.18 21.75 2.98
CA ALA A 379 -14.65 23.12 3.23
C ALA A 379 -15.96 23.15 4.04
N ASP A 380 -16.81 22.12 3.90
CA ASP A 380 -18.08 22.01 4.62
C ASP A 380 -17.94 21.55 6.09
N LEU A 381 -16.73 21.14 6.51
CA LEU A 381 -16.44 20.62 7.85
C LEU A 381 -15.72 21.64 8.76
N ILE A 382 -15.38 22.83 8.26
CA ILE A 382 -14.72 23.94 8.97
C ILE A 382 -15.71 25.08 9.15
#